data_AF-A0A851TIP3-F1
#
_entry.id   AF-A0A851TIP3-F1
#
_cell.length_a   1.000
_cell.length_b   1.000
_cell.length_c   1.000
_cell.angle_alpha   90.00
_cell.angle_beta   90.00
_cell.angle_gamma   90.00
#
_symmetry.space_group_name_H-M   'P 1'
#
loop_
_entity.id
_entity.type
_entity.pdbx_description
1 polymer ?
#
loop_
_entity_poly.entity_id
_entity_poly.type
_entity_poly.pdbx_seq_one_letter_code
_entity_poly.pdbx_strand_id
1 'polypeptide(L)' 'PYVMVCNHQASLDLMCMVEIMPDRCVPIAKKELMYMGTVGWACWLCGIIFINRKKTGDAIDVIAQTARTMRHENVR' A
#
# COMPACT_ATOMS: atom_id res chain seq x y z
N PRO A 1 -5.04 -10.51 -11.53
CA PRO A 1 -4.92 -9.48 -10.47
C PRO A 1 -6.30 -9.23 -9.85
N TYR A 2 -6.38 -9.16 -8.52
CA TYR A 2 -7.60 -8.84 -7.76
C TYR A 2 -7.30 -7.66 -6.83
N VAL A 3 -8.35 -6.92 -6.43
CA VAL A 3 -8.23 -5.77 -5.54
C VAL A 3 -8.95 -6.09 -4.24
N MET A 4 -8.23 -6.08 -3.12
CA MET A 4 -8.83 -6.22 -1.80
C MET A 4 -9.20 -4.84 -1.28
N VAL A 5 -10.48 -4.65 -0.94
CA VAL A 5 -10.99 -3.42 -0.36
C VAL A 5 -11.45 -3.74 1.06
N CYS A 6 -10.72 -3.21 2.05
CA CYS A 6 -11.03 -3.40 3.46
C CYS A 6 -11.45 -2.05 4.06
N ASN A 7 -12.46 -2.05 4.92
CA ASN A 7 -12.72 -0.91 5.78
C ASN A 7 -11.59 -0.84 6.83
N HIS A 8 -10.99 0.34 7.03
CA HIS A 8 -9.88 0.54 7.96
C HIS A 8 -10.35 1.50 9.05
N GLN A 9 -10.89 0.94 10.14
CA GLN A 9 -11.55 1.73 11.18
C GLN A 9 -10.62 2.03 12.36
N ALA A 10 -9.62 1.18 12.59
CA ALA A 10 -8.60 1.35 13.62
C ALA A 10 -7.20 1.15 13.03
N SER A 11 -6.19 1.85 13.57
CA SER A 11 -4.79 1.64 13.19
C SER A 11 -4.31 0.20 13.46
N LEU A 12 -4.95 -0.50 14.40
CA LEU A 12 -4.67 -1.89 14.73
C LEU A 12 -5.04 -2.86 13.60
N ASP A 13 -6.01 -2.51 12.74
CA ASP A 13 -6.34 -3.29 11.53
C ASP A 13 -5.13 -3.41 10.61
N LEU A 14 -4.22 -2.43 10.60
CA LEU A 14 -3.04 -2.46 9.74
C LEU A 14 -2.11 -3.62 10.10
N MET A 15 -1.97 -3.93 11.39
CA MET A 15 -1.12 -5.04 11.84
C MET A 15 -1.71 -6.39 11.43
N CYS A 16 -3.01 -6.60 11.64
CA CYS A 16 -3.67 -7.82 11.15
C CYS A 16 -3.66 -7.93 9.63
N MET A 17 -3.80 -6.82 8.90
CA MET A 17 -3.84 -6.84 7.44
C MET A 17 -2.49 -7.25 6.84
N VAL A 18 -1.37 -6.93 7.49
CA VAL A 18 -0.03 -7.39 7.09
C VAL A 18 0.11 -8.91 7.22
N GLU A 19 -0.48 -9.51 8.25
CA GLU A 19 -0.42 -10.96 8.48
C GLU A 19 -1.33 -11.76 7.54
N ILE A 20 -2.48 -11.19 7.17
CA ILE A 20 -3.44 -11.82 6.26
C ILE A 20 -3.07 -11.58 4.78
N MET A 21 -2.13 -10.67 4.49
CA MET A 21 -1.82 -10.27 3.13
C MET A 21 -1.23 -11.45 2.32
N PRO A 22 -1.81 -11.79 1.15
CA PRO A 22 -1.29 -12.86 0.31
C PRO A 22 0.03 -12.49 -0.34
N ASP A 23 0.84 -13.50 -0.64
CA ASP A 23 2.11 -13.35 -1.35
C ASP A 23 1.91 -12.58 -2.66
N ARG A 24 2.83 -11.64 -2.93
CA ARG A 24 2.83 -10.73 -4.11
C ARG A 24 1.69 -9.70 -4.13
N CYS A 25 1.14 -9.34 -2.98
CA CYS A 25 0.27 -8.16 -2.87
C CYS A 25 1.11 -6.89 -2.65
N VAL A 26 0.67 -5.77 -3.23
CA VAL A 26 1.33 -4.46 -3.06
C VAL A 26 0.37 -3.56 -2.27
N PRO A 27 0.58 -3.38 -0.96
CA PRO A 27 -0.27 -2.55 -0.12
C PRO A 27 0.01 -1.06 -0.35
N ILE A 28 -1.03 -0.25 -0.25
CA ILE A 28 -0.97 1.19 -0.44
C ILE A 28 -1.39 1.91 0.85
N ALA A 29 -0.51 2.74 1.38
CA ALA A 29 -0.67 3.44 2.66
C ALA A 29 -0.67 4.97 2.50
N LYS A 30 -1.16 5.69 3.52
CA LYS A 30 -1.08 7.17 3.57
C LYS A 30 0.37 7.62 3.79
N LYS A 31 0.81 8.69 3.11
CA LYS A 31 2.13 9.30 3.31
C LYS A 31 2.40 9.70 4.76
N GLU A 32 1.38 10.07 5.53
CA GLU A 32 1.55 10.38 6.95
C GLU A 32 2.09 9.19 7.77
N LEU A 33 1.79 7.94 7.37
CA LEU A 33 2.24 6.73 8.06
C LEU A 33 3.77 6.54 8.02
N MET A 34 4.44 7.08 7.00
CA MET A 34 5.89 7.05 6.91
C MET A 34 6.55 7.78 8.10
N TYR A 35 5.86 8.76 8.68
CA TYR A 35 6.37 9.57 9.79
C TYR A 35 5.98 9.01 11.17
N MET A 36 5.29 7.88 11.26
CA MET A 36 4.91 7.25 12.54
C MET A 36 6.07 6.51 13.22
N GLY A 37 7.32 6.97 13.02
CA GLY A 37 8.51 6.40 13.61
C GLY A 37 8.78 4.97 13.13
N THR A 38 8.98 4.04 14.06
CA THR A 38 9.39 2.65 13.78
C THR A 38 8.42 1.91 12.85
N VAL A 39 7.11 2.14 13.00
CA VAL A 39 6.09 1.53 12.14
C VAL A 39 6.23 2.00 10.69
N GLY A 40 6.45 3.31 10.49
CA GLY A 40 6.62 3.87 9.14
C GLY A 40 7.83 3.29 8.42
N TRP A 41 8.93 3.08 9.15
CA TRP A 41 10.15 2.48 8.62
C TRP A 41 9.98 1.00 8.31
N ALA A 42 9.31 0.24 9.19
CA ALA A 42 8.97 -1.16 8.94
C ALA A 42 8.11 -1.31 7.68
N CYS A 43 7.05 -0.51 7.55
CA CYS A 43 6.21 -0.49 6.35
C CYS A 43 7.02 -0.13 5.08
N TRP A 44 7.95 0.81 5.16
CA TRP A 44 8.80 1.15 4.02
C TRP A 44 9.71 -0.01 3.60
N LEU A 45 10.32 -0.71 4.56
CA LEU A 45 11.15 -1.89 4.28
C LEU A 45 10.34 -3.07 3.74
N CYS A 46 9.07 -3.21 4.13
CA CYS A 46 8.15 -4.20 3.58
C CYS A 46 7.68 -3.91 2.15
N GLY A 47 8.10 -2.80 1.53
CA GLY A 47 7.72 -2.44 0.16
C GLY A 47 6.31 -1.82 0.03
N ILE A 48 5.76 -1.27 1.12
CA ILE A 48 4.48 -0.58 1.10
C ILE A 48 4.60 0.74 0.33
N ILE A 49 3.68 1.01 -0.59
CA ILE A 49 3.67 2.24 -1.38
C ILE A 49 2.89 3.32 -0.64
N PHE A 50 3.54 4.46 -0.38
CA PHE A 50 2.93 5.57 0.34
C PHE A 50 2.40 6.64 -0.61
N ILE A 51 1.11 6.98 -0.51
CA ILE A 51 0.44 7.99 -1.33
C ILE A 51 0.03 9.21 -0.51
N ASN A 52 0.16 10.39 -1.12
CA ASN A 52 -0.33 11.63 -0.52
C ASN A 52 -1.77 11.90 -0.97
N ARG A 53 -2.75 11.63 -0.11
CA ARG A 53 -4.17 11.86 -0.45
C ARG A 53 -4.54 13.33 -0.68
N LYS A 54 -3.74 14.28 -0.17
CA LYS A 54 -3.94 15.72 -0.42
C LYS A 54 -3.60 16.12 -1.85
N LYS A 55 -2.78 15.33 -2.55
CA LYS A 55 -2.47 15.49 -3.98
C LYS A 55 -3.07 14.33 -4.75
N THR A 56 -4.38 14.39 -4.98
CA THR A 56 -5.14 13.28 -5.56
C THR A 56 -4.64 12.88 -6.95
N GLY A 57 -4.21 13.83 -7.80
CA GLY A 57 -3.62 13.54 -9.11
C GLY A 57 -2.37 12.66 -9.00
N ASP A 58 -1.37 13.11 -8.24
CA ASP A 58 -0.14 12.35 -7.98
C ASP A 58 -0.44 10.97 -7.38
N ALA A 59 -1.40 10.87 -6.46
CA ALA A 59 -1.80 9.61 -5.85
C ALA A 59 -2.41 8.63 -6.88
N ILE A 60 -3.26 9.12 -7.78
CA ILE A 60 -3.85 8.32 -8.86
C ILE A 60 -2.75 7.85 -9.82
N ASP A 61 -1.81 8.72 -10.18
CA ASP A 61 -0.70 8.36 -11.09
C ASP A 61 0.19 7.27 -10.50
N VAL A 62 0.53 7.37 -9.20
CA VAL A 62 1.28 6.34 -8.49
C VAL A 62 0.51 5.02 -8.48
N ILE A 63 -0.77 5.03 -8.11
CA ILE A 63 -1.62 3.82 -8.12
C ILE A 63 -1.68 3.22 -9.54
N ALA A 64 -1.85 4.04 -10.57
CA ALA A 64 -1.93 3.60 -11.96
C ALA A 64 -0.59 3.00 -12.43
N GLN A 65 0.53 3.59 -12.03
CA GLN A 65 1.86 3.04 -12.30
C GLN A 65 2.06 1.69 -11.60
N THR A 66 1.71 1.60 -10.31
CA THR A 66 1.75 0.34 -9.57
C THR A 66 0.89 -0.73 -10.23
N ALA A 67 -0.34 -0.41 -10.64
CA ALA A 67 -1.22 -1.34 -11.32
C ALA A 67 -0.65 -1.82 -12.67
N ARG A 68 0.00 -0.93 -13.44
CA ARG A 68 0.71 -1.29 -14.67
C ARG A 68 1.88 -2.24 -14.40
N THR A 69 2.72 -1.94 -13.40
CA THR A 69 3.84 -2.80 -12.99
C THR A 69 3.33 -4.17 -12.53
N MET A 70 2.34 -4.21 -11.64
CA MET A 70 1.71 -5.45 -11.18
C MET A 70 1.14 -6.26 -12.34
N ARG A 71 0.56 -5.62 -13.37
CA ARG A 71 0.08 -6.33 -14.55
C ARG A 71 1.24 -6.90 -15.37
N HIS A 72 2.31 -6.13 -15.57
CA HIS A 72 3.47 -6.52 -16.38
C HIS A 72 4.32 -7.62 -15.73
N GLU A 73 4.54 -7.55 -14.42
CA GLU A 73 5.29 -8.56 -13.65
C GLU A 73 4.50 -9.86 -13.43
N ASN A 74 3.17 -9.80 -13.52
CA ASN A 74 2.27 -10.96 -13.42
C ASN A 74 1.96 -11.58 -14.79
N VAL A 75 2.55 -11.06 -15.89
CA VAL A 75 2.65 -11.78 -17.17
C VAL A 75 3.95 -12.60 -17.17
N ARG A 76 3.98 -13.67 -16.39
CA ARG A 76 4.89 -14.80 -16.58
C ARG A 76 4.30 -16.06 -15.99
#